data_AF-A0A9N9Q8W5-F1
#
_entry.id   AF-A0A9N9Q8W5-F1
#
_cell.length_a   1.000
_cell.length_b   1.000
_cell.length_c   1.000
_cell.angle_alpha   90.00
_cell.angle_beta   90.00
_cell.angle_gamma   90.00
#
_symmetry.space_group_name_H-M   'P 1'
#
loop_
_entity.id
_entity.type
_entity.pdbx_description
1 polymer ?
#
loop_
_entity_poly.entity_id
_entity_poly.type
_entity_poly.pdbx_seq_one_letter_code
_entity_poly.pdbx_strand_id
1 'polypeptide(L)'
;MDSKYNNVVGLEDMKGCMPPPWDSPDMTASERECKNTFSLSEKIDLQVIRGREGHLMSRENVFDLGDLDRVYRSDDTFQIFYIGRKNSHTRLKISRTFFRQILLTYNVFDRIWDFMLPFGFRTRDSDIEHAPIRFHQSMPVLLRPKKKLGDFECAYNIQYVELNHRNIGATNNPGYDQWSIRQTAVYQQYNHALDK
;
A
#
# COMPACT_ATOMS: atom_id res chain seq x y z
N MET A 1 -12.48 -43.41 -22.63
CA MET A 1 -11.91 -43.66 -21.29
C MET A 1 -10.78 -42.65 -21.10
N ASP A 2 -11.11 -41.36 -21.13
CA ASP A 2 -11.64 -40.53 -20.03
C ASP A 2 -10.51 -40.19 -19.05
N SER A 3 -10.24 -38.95 -18.63
CA SER A 3 -11.00 -37.71 -18.68
C SER A 3 -10.04 -36.52 -18.63
N LYS A 4 -10.49 -35.42 -19.25
CA LYS A 4 -9.94 -34.07 -19.17
C LYS A 4 -10.06 -33.53 -17.74
N TYR A 5 -9.09 -32.72 -17.31
CA TYR A 5 -9.29 -31.71 -16.28
C TYR A 5 -8.95 -30.35 -16.89
N ASN A 6 -9.97 -29.76 -17.52
CA ASN A 6 -10.04 -28.32 -17.76
C ASN A 6 -10.83 -27.72 -16.59
N ASN A 7 -10.14 -27.12 -15.61
CA ASN A 7 -10.79 -26.23 -14.66
C ASN A 7 -10.57 -24.79 -15.10
N VAL A 8 -11.33 -24.38 -16.12
CA VAL A 8 -11.62 -22.97 -16.36
C VAL A 8 -12.78 -22.65 -15.42
N VAL A 9 -12.47 -22.01 -14.29
CA VAL A 9 -13.52 -21.43 -13.43
C VAL A 9 -14.11 -20.27 -14.21
N GLY A 10 -15.32 -20.50 -14.73
CA GLY A 10 -16.09 -19.54 -15.50
C GLY A 10 -16.33 -18.26 -14.71
N LEU A 11 -15.96 -17.15 -15.32
CA LEU A 11 -16.18 -15.78 -14.86
C LEU A 11 -17.55 -15.29 -15.37
N GLU A 12 -18.56 -16.15 -15.29
CA GLU A 12 -19.93 -15.88 -15.71
C GLU A 12 -20.87 -16.24 -14.57
N ASP A 13 -21.01 -15.33 -13.60
CA ASP A 13 -22.23 -15.09 -12.80
C ASP A 13 -22.03 -14.09 -11.62
N MET A 14 -21.26 -13.02 -11.81
CA MET A 14 -21.27 -11.87 -10.89
C MET A 14 -22.20 -10.73 -11.36
N LYS A 15 -23.32 -11.06 -11.99
CA LYS A 15 -24.43 -10.11 -12.19
C LYS A 15 -25.31 -10.11 -10.94
N GLY A 16 -24.88 -9.42 -9.89
CA GLY A 16 -25.69 -9.26 -8.68
C GLY A 16 -24.90 -8.93 -7.41
N CYS A 17 -23.58 -9.15 -7.40
CA CYS A 17 -22.73 -8.74 -6.29
C CYS A 17 -22.31 -7.28 -6.49
N MET A 18 -23.27 -6.37 -6.35
CA MET A 18 -22.89 -5.02 -5.94
C MET A 18 -22.22 -5.20 -4.57
N PRO A 19 -20.94 -4.81 -4.38
CA PRO A 19 -20.36 -4.82 -3.04
C PRO A 19 -21.33 -4.04 -2.15
N PRO A 20 -21.64 -4.54 -0.94
CA PRO A 20 -22.63 -3.88 -0.09
C PRO A 20 -22.24 -2.40 0.03
N PRO A 21 -23.22 -1.49 0.20
CA PRO A 21 -22.92 -0.11 0.54
C PRO A 21 -22.19 -0.15 1.88
N TRP A 22 -20.87 -0.20 1.83
CA TRP A 22 -20.03 -0.24 3.00
C TRP A 22 -20.16 1.14 3.64
N ASP A 23 -21.01 1.22 4.67
CA ASP A 23 -21.10 2.38 5.53
C ASP A 23 -19.68 2.81 5.84
N SER A 24 -19.38 4.06 5.50
CA SER A 24 -18.02 4.53 5.62
C SER A 24 -17.63 4.51 7.10
N PRO A 25 -16.63 3.73 7.55
CA PRO A 25 -16.03 4.00 8.84
C PRO A 25 -15.69 5.49 8.86
N ASP A 26 -16.07 6.16 9.95
CA ASP A 26 -15.82 7.58 10.19
C ASP A 26 -14.35 7.85 9.85
N MET A 27 -14.13 8.54 8.73
CA MET A 27 -12.83 8.71 8.09
C MET A 27 -11.81 9.31 9.05
N THR A 28 -12.29 10.11 9.99
CA THR A 28 -11.46 10.74 11.00
C THR A 28 -10.99 9.76 12.07
N ALA A 29 -11.65 8.62 12.26
CA ALA A 29 -11.27 7.62 13.26
C ALA A 29 -9.98 6.88 12.85
N SER A 30 -9.92 6.27 11.65
CA SER A 30 -8.73 5.55 11.18
C SER A 30 -7.49 6.46 11.09
N GLU A 31 -7.64 7.71 10.60
CA GLU A 31 -6.54 8.68 10.58
C GLU A 31 -6.11 9.09 12.01
N ARG A 32 -7.06 9.23 12.94
CA ARG A 32 -6.77 9.53 14.35
C ARG A 32 -6.06 8.37 15.05
N GLU A 33 -6.33 7.13 14.68
CA GLU A 33 -5.68 5.94 15.23
C GLU A 33 -4.23 5.77 14.73
N CYS A 34 -3.94 6.23 13.51
CA CYS A 34 -2.59 6.21 12.93
C CYS A 34 -1.57 7.16 13.61
N LYS A 35 -1.92 7.85 14.72
CA LYS A 35 -1.01 8.77 15.45
C LYS A 35 0.31 8.10 15.86
N ASN A 36 0.32 6.79 16.06
CA ASN A 36 1.49 6.02 16.47
C ASN A 36 2.27 5.40 15.31
N THR A 37 1.79 5.56 14.07
CA THR A 37 2.44 5.04 12.85
C THR A 37 3.54 5.97 12.35
N PHE A 38 3.33 7.27 12.47
CA PHE A 38 4.20 8.28 11.85
C PHE A 38 5.18 8.88 12.85
N SER A 39 6.36 9.23 12.34
CA SER A 39 7.38 9.93 13.08
C SER A 39 6.84 11.26 13.60
N LEU A 40 7.19 11.57 14.86
CA LEU A 40 6.98 12.88 15.45
C LEU A 40 8.07 13.87 15.02
N SER A 41 9.19 13.38 14.50
CA SER A 41 10.29 14.19 13.97
C SER A 41 9.99 14.63 12.54
N GLU A 42 10.39 15.86 12.22
CA GLU A 42 10.36 16.46 10.89
C GLU A 42 11.34 15.80 9.90
N LYS A 43 12.24 14.93 10.38
CA LYS A 43 13.18 14.25 9.48
C LYS A 43 12.45 13.24 8.61
N ILE A 44 12.34 13.56 7.32
CA ILE A 44 11.76 12.73 6.28
C ILE A 44 12.85 11.79 5.72
N ASP A 45 12.58 10.49 5.75
CA ASP A 45 13.36 9.44 5.09
C ASP A 45 12.47 8.81 4.02
N LEU A 46 12.18 9.61 3.00
CA LEU A 46 11.37 9.26 1.84
C LEU A 46 12.27 9.22 0.61
N GLN A 47 12.20 8.10 -0.10
CA GLN A 47 12.93 7.93 -1.34
C GLN A 47 11.94 7.58 -2.44
N VAL A 48 12.16 8.10 -3.63
CA VAL A 48 11.36 7.75 -4.79
C VAL A 48 12.25 7.07 -5.82
N ILE A 49 11.78 5.93 -6.31
CA ILE A 49 12.35 5.24 -7.47
C ILE A 49 11.45 5.55 -8.65
N ARG A 50 12.05 6.06 -9.71
CA ARG A 50 11.35 6.62 -10.86
C ARG A 50 11.75 5.86 -12.11
N GLY A 51 10.77 5.50 -12.93
CA GLY A 51 10.99 4.81 -14.20
C GLY A 51 10.46 5.61 -15.36
N ARG A 52 11.16 5.54 -16.50
CA ARG A 52 10.69 6.05 -17.79
C ARG A 52 10.88 4.99 -18.85
N GLU A 53 10.05 5.01 -19.86
CA GLU A 53 10.18 4.13 -21.02
C GLU A 53 11.57 4.33 -21.65
N GLY A 54 12.33 3.24 -21.82
CA GLY A 54 13.66 3.26 -22.44
C GLY A 54 14.80 3.89 -21.61
N HIS A 55 14.58 4.23 -20.32
CA HIS A 55 15.61 4.87 -19.48
C HIS A 55 15.91 4.04 -18.23
N LEU A 56 17.14 4.19 -17.72
CA LEU A 56 17.56 3.60 -16.46
C LEU A 56 16.74 4.18 -15.30
N MET A 57 16.31 3.32 -14.38
CA MET A 57 15.60 3.75 -13.17
C MET A 57 16.47 4.71 -12.36
N SER A 58 15.90 5.84 -11.96
CA SER A 58 16.57 6.81 -11.08
C SER A 58 16.03 6.71 -9.66
N ARG A 59 16.89 7.03 -8.69
CA ARG A 59 16.54 7.07 -7.27
C ARG A 59 16.91 8.43 -6.72
N GLU A 60 15.95 9.10 -6.10
CA GLU A 60 16.19 10.37 -5.42
C GLU A 60 15.51 10.40 -4.05
N ASN A 61 15.96 11.30 -3.19
CA ASN A 61 15.34 11.55 -1.90
C ASN A 61 14.35 12.71 -2.04
N VAL A 62 13.26 12.66 -1.27
CA VAL A 62 12.25 13.71 -1.20
C VAL A 62 12.28 14.28 0.21
N PHE A 63 12.68 15.53 0.35
CA PHE A 63 12.85 16.19 1.66
C PHE A 63 11.73 17.16 2.00
N ASP A 64 11.07 17.73 1.00
CA ASP A 64 10.02 18.73 1.18
C ASP A 64 8.93 18.66 0.09
N LEU A 65 7.96 19.58 0.19
CA LEU A 65 6.83 19.64 -0.74
C LEU A 65 7.24 20.10 -2.14
N GLY A 66 8.32 20.87 -2.27
CA GLY A 66 8.86 21.28 -3.57
C GLY A 66 9.47 20.09 -4.32
N ASP A 67 10.19 19.22 -3.61
CA ASP A 67 10.64 17.93 -4.14
C ASP A 67 9.45 17.06 -4.58
N LEU A 68 8.42 16.96 -3.74
CA LEU A 68 7.21 16.20 -4.06
C LEU A 68 6.52 16.71 -5.33
N ASP A 69 6.35 18.03 -5.45
CA ASP A 69 5.75 18.67 -6.63
C ASP A 69 6.58 18.43 -7.89
N ARG A 70 7.91 18.48 -7.79
CA ARG A 70 8.82 18.18 -8.91
C ARG A 70 8.68 16.73 -9.37
N VAL A 71 8.60 15.79 -8.42
CA VAL A 71 8.38 14.37 -8.72
C VAL A 71 7.02 14.19 -9.39
N TYR A 72 5.96 14.75 -8.82
CA TYR A 72 4.60 14.62 -9.34
C TYR A 72 4.44 15.15 -10.77
N ARG A 73 5.05 16.30 -11.09
CA ARG A 73 4.97 16.92 -12.43
C ARG A 73 5.85 16.26 -13.49
N SER A 74 6.57 15.21 -13.12
CA SER A 74 7.50 14.58 -14.04
C SER A 74 6.81 13.56 -14.95
N ASP A 75 7.35 13.41 -16.16
CA ASP A 75 6.84 12.49 -17.18
C ASP A 75 7.36 11.05 -16.96
N ASP A 76 7.23 10.54 -15.73
CA ASP A 76 7.64 9.19 -15.38
C ASP A 76 6.52 8.19 -15.66
N THR A 77 6.87 7.00 -16.14
CA THR A 77 5.92 5.91 -16.37
C THR A 77 5.46 5.25 -15.07
N PHE A 78 6.32 5.26 -14.04
CA PHE A 78 5.96 4.84 -12.69
C PHE A 78 6.84 5.51 -11.65
N GLN A 79 6.30 5.58 -10.43
CA GLN A 79 6.98 6.13 -9.26
C GLN A 79 6.70 5.23 -8.05
N ILE A 80 7.76 4.84 -7.34
CA ILE A 80 7.68 3.98 -6.16
C ILE A 80 8.22 4.76 -4.97
N PHE A 81 7.37 5.01 -3.99
CA PHE A 81 7.72 5.67 -2.75
C PHE A 81 8.16 4.66 -1.70
N TYR A 82 9.41 4.78 -1.24
CA TYR A 82 9.96 4.00 -0.15
C TYR A 82 10.04 4.85 1.11
N ILE A 83 9.26 4.48 2.12
CA ILE A 83 9.25 5.14 3.43
C ILE A 83 10.11 4.32 4.40
N GLY A 84 11.19 4.92 4.88
CA GLY A 84 12.12 4.26 5.79
C GLY A 84 11.53 3.99 7.18
N ARG A 85 12.04 2.94 7.84
CA ARG A 85 11.85 2.67 9.27
C ARG A 85 13.14 2.09 9.86
N LYS A 86 13.40 2.32 11.15
CA LYS A 86 14.63 1.81 11.80
C LYS A 86 14.56 0.31 12.04
N ASN A 87 13.40 -0.19 12.47
CA ASN A 87 13.07 -1.61 12.65
C ASN A 87 11.54 -1.80 12.63
N SER A 88 11.09 -3.06 12.73
CA SER A 88 9.67 -3.49 12.70
C SER A 88 8.80 -2.96 13.84
N HIS A 89 9.38 -2.41 14.90
CA HIS A 89 8.65 -1.84 16.04
C HIS A 89 8.69 -0.31 16.06
N THR A 90 9.53 0.32 15.23
CA THR A 90 9.59 1.78 15.14
C THR A 90 8.61 2.35 14.14
N ARG A 91 8.21 3.59 14.39
CA ARG A 91 7.39 4.42 13.50
C ARG A 91 8.05 4.62 12.13
N LEU A 92 7.22 4.87 11.12
CA LEU A 92 7.67 5.31 9.81
C LEU A 92 8.37 6.67 9.92
N LYS A 93 9.50 6.83 9.25
CA LYS A 93 10.29 8.07 9.25
C LYS A 93 9.75 9.09 8.25
N ILE A 94 8.47 9.41 8.41
CA ILE A 94 7.76 10.44 7.67
C ILE A 94 6.73 11.03 8.64
N SER A 95 6.51 12.34 8.57
CA SER A 95 5.46 12.97 9.36
C SER A 95 4.09 12.63 8.78
N ARG A 96 3.07 12.55 9.64
CA ARG A 96 1.69 12.29 9.19
C ARG A 96 1.23 13.36 8.20
N THR A 97 1.58 14.62 8.46
CA THR A 97 1.23 15.75 7.58
C THR A 97 1.85 15.59 6.21
N PHE A 98 3.14 15.23 6.12
CA PHE A 98 3.81 15.04 4.84
C PHE A 98 3.25 13.84 4.08
N PHE A 99 3.00 12.72 4.77
CA PHE A 99 2.33 11.57 4.16
C PHE A 99 0.94 11.93 3.61
N ARG A 100 0.14 12.69 4.37
CA ARG A 100 -1.15 13.21 3.90
C ARG A 100 -1.01 14.08 2.64
N GLN A 101 0.04 14.91 2.55
CA GLN A 101 0.30 15.69 1.33
C GLN A 101 0.59 14.77 0.13
N ILE A 102 1.35 13.69 0.31
CA ILE A 102 1.56 12.70 -0.76
C ILE A 102 0.22 12.12 -1.22
N LEU A 103 -0.62 11.68 -0.28
CA LEU A 103 -1.93 11.11 -0.63
C LEU A 103 -2.79 12.11 -1.43
N LEU A 104 -2.81 13.38 -1.03
CA LEU A 104 -3.53 14.44 -1.72
C LEU A 104 -2.96 14.72 -3.11
N THR A 105 -1.63 14.84 -3.24
CA THR A 105 -0.95 15.09 -4.51
C THR A 105 -1.23 14.00 -5.54
N TYR A 106 -1.28 12.73 -5.11
CA TYR A 106 -1.53 11.58 -6.00
C TYR A 106 -3.00 11.14 -6.03
N ASN A 107 -3.90 11.90 -5.41
CA ASN A 107 -5.33 11.58 -5.31
C ASN A 107 -5.60 10.13 -4.89
N VAL A 108 -4.89 9.68 -3.86
CA VAL A 108 -5.05 8.36 -3.24
C VAL A 108 -6.31 8.36 -2.39
N PHE A 109 -7.17 7.35 -2.50
CA PHE A 109 -8.34 7.26 -1.62
C PHE A 109 -8.00 7.31 -0.12
N ASP A 110 -8.91 7.93 0.63
CA ASP A 110 -8.75 8.11 2.08
C ASP A 110 -8.69 6.77 2.85
N ARG A 111 -9.21 5.68 2.30
CA ARG A 111 -9.18 4.35 2.94
C ARG A 111 -7.77 3.78 3.08
N ILE A 112 -6.76 4.39 2.47
CA ILE A 112 -5.37 4.00 2.63
C ILE A 112 -4.91 4.00 4.10
N TRP A 113 -5.52 4.83 4.96
CA TRP A 113 -5.18 4.87 6.39
C TRP A 113 -5.42 3.54 7.11
N ASP A 114 -6.44 2.77 6.71
CA ASP A 114 -6.71 1.44 7.28
C ASP A 114 -5.52 0.49 7.06
N PHE A 115 -4.78 0.69 5.97
CA PHE A 115 -3.60 -0.10 5.63
C PHE A 115 -2.32 0.39 6.33
N MET A 116 -2.34 1.60 6.87
CA MET A 116 -1.22 2.19 7.61
C MET A 116 -1.24 1.84 9.09
N LEU A 117 -2.41 1.49 9.65
CA LEU A 117 -2.57 1.10 11.06
C LEU A 117 -1.55 0.06 11.53
N PRO A 118 -1.29 -1.04 10.79
CA PRO A 118 -0.36 -2.06 11.26
C PRO A 118 1.10 -1.60 11.36
N PHE A 119 1.46 -0.48 10.73
CA PHE A 119 2.80 0.11 10.82
C PHE A 119 2.99 0.96 12.09
N GLY A 120 1.94 1.09 12.91
CA GLY A 120 1.93 1.69 14.23
C GLY A 120 2.95 1.09 15.20
N PHE A 121 3.41 1.92 16.16
CA PHE A 121 4.08 1.41 17.36
C PHE A 121 3.11 0.52 18.14
N ARG A 122 3.46 -0.76 18.31
CA ARG A 122 2.62 -1.76 18.99
C ARG A 122 3.08 -1.95 20.43
N THR A 123 2.14 -1.91 21.37
CA THR A 123 2.36 -2.28 22.78
C THR A 123 1.85 -3.69 23.11
N ARG A 124 1.03 -4.30 22.24
CA ARG A 124 0.53 -5.68 22.34
C ARG A 124 0.47 -6.33 20.95
N ASP A 125 0.78 -7.62 20.88
CA ASP A 125 0.84 -8.41 19.64
C ASP A 125 -0.53 -8.95 19.18
N SER A 126 -1.58 -8.80 20.00
CA SER A 126 -2.92 -9.38 19.77
C SER A 126 -3.77 -8.65 18.72
N ASP A 127 -3.37 -7.47 18.26
CA ASP A 127 -4.26 -6.56 17.54
C ASP A 127 -3.99 -6.57 16.02
N ILE A 128 -3.79 -7.77 15.45
CA ILE A 128 -3.61 -7.92 14.00
C ILE A 128 -4.98 -8.09 13.34
N GLU A 129 -5.80 -7.04 13.40
CA GLU A 129 -6.91 -6.93 12.45
C GLU A 129 -6.34 -6.45 11.12
N HIS A 130 -6.31 -7.36 10.15
CA HIS A 130 -5.93 -7.01 8.79
C HIS A 130 -7.07 -6.26 8.14
N ALA A 131 -6.79 -5.06 7.65
CA ALA A 131 -7.71 -4.40 6.71
C ALA A 131 -7.94 -5.36 5.53
N PRO A 132 -9.20 -5.76 5.24
CA PRO A 132 -9.49 -6.59 4.09
C PRO A 132 -9.10 -5.84 2.81
N ILE A 133 -8.83 -6.57 1.74
CA ILE A 133 -8.53 -5.95 0.44
C ILE A 133 -9.65 -4.95 0.11
N ARG A 134 -9.26 -3.71 -0.18
CA ARG A 134 -10.19 -2.65 -0.57
C ARG A 134 -10.05 -2.40 -2.06
N PHE A 135 -11.19 -2.33 -2.73
CA PHE A 135 -11.32 -1.89 -4.11
C PHE A 135 -12.24 -0.68 -4.14
N HIS A 136 -11.85 0.33 -4.92
CA HIS A 136 -12.71 1.45 -5.25
C HIS A 136 -12.71 1.62 -6.76
N GLN A 137 -13.90 1.63 -7.34
CA GLN A 137 -14.09 1.83 -8.77
C GLN A 137 -14.62 3.24 -8.99
N SER A 138 -13.78 4.11 -9.54
CA SER A 138 -14.13 5.51 -9.80
C SER A 138 -14.83 5.68 -11.15
N MET A 139 -14.54 4.81 -12.12
CA MET A 139 -15.26 4.77 -13.40
C MET A 139 -15.78 3.35 -13.72
N PRO A 140 -17.02 3.21 -14.22
CA PRO A 140 -17.62 1.91 -14.48
C PRO A 140 -16.94 1.18 -15.66
N VAL A 141 -16.91 -0.15 -15.60
CA VAL A 141 -16.46 -0.98 -16.73
C VAL A 141 -17.47 -0.87 -17.88
N LEU A 142 -17.03 -0.41 -19.05
CA LEU A 142 -17.86 -0.38 -20.25
C LEU A 142 -17.74 -1.72 -20.97
N LEU A 143 -18.78 -2.55 -20.86
CA LEU A 143 -18.78 -3.91 -21.39
C LEU A 143 -18.98 -4.02 -22.91
N ARG A 144 -19.39 -2.94 -23.61
CA ARG A 144 -19.68 -2.94 -25.06
C ARG A 144 -19.48 -1.54 -25.69
N PRO A 145 -19.09 -1.42 -26.99
CA PRO A 145 -18.65 -2.48 -27.91
C PRO A 145 -17.17 -2.85 -27.78
N LYS A 146 -16.35 -2.02 -27.09
CA LYS A 146 -14.98 -2.34 -26.69
C LYS A 146 -14.99 -2.51 -25.17
N LYS A 147 -14.61 -3.69 -24.66
CA LYS A 147 -14.43 -3.91 -23.22
C LYS A 147 -13.32 -3.00 -22.74
N LYS A 148 -13.69 -1.84 -22.21
CA LYS A 148 -12.75 -0.91 -21.57
C LYS A 148 -12.90 -1.07 -20.08
N LEU A 149 -11.79 -1.39 -19.43
CA LEU A 149 -11.72 -1.30 -17.99
C LEU A 149 -11.96 0.16 -17.61
N GLY A 150 -12.74 0.40 -16.56
CA GLY A 150 -12.84 1.72 -15.99
C GLY A 150 -11.67 1.96 -15.03
N ASP A 151 -11.54 3.18 -14.57
CA ASP A 151 -10.62 3.56 -13.49
C ASP A 151 -10.96 2.83 -12.20
N PHE A 152 -9.92 2.32 -11.57
CA PHE A 152 -10.03 1.67 -10.28
C PHE A 152 -8.78 1.94 -9.45
N GLU A 153 -8.96 1.83 -8.14
CA GLU A 153 -7.88 1.79 -7.19
C GLU A 153 -8.09 0.63 -6.21
N CYS A 154 -7.01 0.08 -5.71
CA CYS A 154 -7.06 -0.95 -4.69
C CYS A 154 -5.91 -0.80 -3.70
N ALA A 155 -6.16 -1.25 -2.47
CA ALA A 155 -5.11 -1.42 -1.49
C ALA A 155 -5.28 -2.71 -0.72
N TYR A 156 -4.13 -3.27 -0.32
CA TYR A 156 -4.05 -4.50 0.43
C TYR A 156 -2.76 -4.56 1.25
N ASN A 157 -2.79 -5.32 2.33
CA ASN A 157 -1.61 -5.64 3.12
C ASN A 157 -1.14 -7.05 2.80
N ILE A 158 0.12 -7.20 2.43
CA ILE A 158 0.80 -8.50 2.39
C ILE A 158 1.54 -8.65 3.72
N GLN A 159 1.28 -9.74 4.45
CA GLN A 159 2.02 -10.11 5.64
C GLN A 159 2.52 -11.54 5.51
N TYR A 160 3.79 -11.75 5.83
CA TYR A 160 4.41 -13.08 5.85
C TYR A 160 5.46 -13.15 6.96
N VAL A 161 5.82 -14.38 7.32
CA VAL A 161 6.84 -14.65 8.32
C VAL A 161 8.14 -15.01 7.60
N GLU A 162 9.24 -14.40 7.99
CA GLU A 162 10.58 -14.67 7.46
C GLU A 162 11.54 -14.99 8.60
N LEU A 163 12.46 -15.93 8.39
CA LEU A 163 13.51 -16.24 9.35
C LEU A 163 14.47 -15.04 9.44
N ASN A 164 14.63 -14.47 10.63
CA ASN A 164 15.67 -13.50 10.88
C ASN A 164 17.00 -14.26 11.06
N HIS A 165 17.92 -14.14 10.12
CA HIS A 165 19.23 -14.85 10.15
C HIS A 165 20.19 -14.31 11.24
N ARG A 166 19.68 -13.92 12.40
CA ARG A 166 20.45 -13.37 13.53
C ARG A 166 20.82 -14.52 14.47
N ASN A 167 21.85 -15.27 14.11
CA ASN A 167 22.32 -16.44 14.89
C ASN A 167 22.82 -16.09 16.30
N ILE A 168 23.16 -14.81 16.57
CA ILE A 168 23.73 -14.34 17.84
C ILE A 168 22.67 -14.21 18.94
N GLY A 169 21.39 -14.01 18.58
CA GLY A 169 20.31 -13.82 19.55
C GLY A 169 19.91 -15.10 20.26
N ALA A 170 19.91 -16.23 19.54
CA ALA A 170 19.44 -17.53 20.03
C ALA A 170 20.37 -18.15 21.08
N THR A 171 21.68 -17.89 21.01
CA THR A 171 22.65 -18.46 21.98
C THR A 171 22.63 -17.74 23.33
N ASN A 172 22.22 -16.46 23.36
CA ASN A 172 22.33 -15.61 24.56
C ASN A 172 20.97 -15.22 25.16
N ASN A 173 19.85 -15.52 24.48
CA ASN A 173 18.52 -15.20 24.96
C ASN A 173 17.53 -16.34 24.67
N PRO A 174 17.10 -17.12 25.68
CA PRO A 174 16.16 -18.23 25.49
C PRO A 174 14.76 -17.81 25.05
N GLY A 175 14.43 -16.52 25.11
CA GLY A 175 13.19 -15.94 24.56
C GLY A 175 13.35 -15.34 23.16
N TYR A 176 14.45 -15.62 22.47
CA TYR A 176 14.72 -15.06 21.14
C TYR A 176 13.85 -15.72 20.06
N ASP A 177 12.95 -14.95 19.45
CA ASP A 177 12.20 -15.40 18.28
C ASP A 177 13.03 -15.23 16.99
N GLN A 178 13.34 -16.35 16.36
CA GLN A 178 14.03 -16.41 15.08
C GLN A 178 13.14 -15.99 13.90
N TRP A 179 11.83 -15.81 14.14
CA TRP A 179 10.88 -15.39 13.14
C TRP A 179 10.66 -13.88 13.20
N SER A 180 10.41 -13.28 12.04
CA SER A 180 10.06 -11.88 11.93
C SER A 180 8.91 -11.71 10.97
N ILE A 181 7.91 -10.97 11.41
CA ILE A 181 6.79 -10.57 10.58
C ILE A 181 7.27 -9.48 9.63
N ARG A 182 7.14 -9.74 8.33
CA ARG A 182 7.30 -8.76 7.26
C ARG A 182 5.93 -8.30 6.82
N GLN A 183 5.79 -7.00 6.60
CA GLN A 183 4.53 -6.43 6.18
C GLN A 183 4.77 -5.34 5.12
N THR A 184 3.93 -5.35 4.09
CA THR A 184 3.93 -4.39 3.00
C THR A 184 2.49 -3.96 2.73
N ALA A 185 2.22 -2.66 2.80
CA ALA A 185 0.99 -2.09 2.27
C ALA A 185 1.23 -1.79 0.79
N VAL A 186 0.34 -2.28 -0.06
CA VAL A 186 0.32 -2.00 -1.48
C VAL A 186 -0.88 -1.12 -1.76
N TYR A 187 -0.64 -0.04 -2.50
CA TYR A 187 -1.67 0.77 -3.14
C TYR A 187 -1.41 0.76 -4.64
N GLN A 188 -2.47 0.56 -5.41
CA GLN A 188 -2.41 0.58 -6.86
C GLN A 188 -3.58 1.39 -7.39
N GLN A 189 -3.30 2.27 -8.35
CA GLN A 189 -4.29 3.00 -9.11
C GLN A 189 -4.11 2.69 -10.58
N TYR A 190 -5.23 2.54 -11.28
CA TYR A 190 -5.27 2.35 -12.72
C TYR A 190 -6.14 3.42 -13.34
N ASN A 191 -5.59 4.09 -14.35
CA ASN A 191 -6.27 5.12 -15.11
C ASN A 191 -6.32 4.71 -16.58
N HIS A 192 -7.52 4.38 -17.06
CA HIS A 192 -7.75 3.91 -18.42
C HIS A 192 -7.45 4.98 -19.49
N ALA A 193 -7.42 6.27 -19.13
CA ALA A 193 -7.03 7.34 -20.05
C ALA A 193 -5.54 7.31 -20.42
N LEU A 194 -4.72 6.59 -19.63
CA LEU A 194 -3.30 6.39 -19.87
C LEU A 194 -3.00 5.09 -20.67
N ASP A 195 -4.02 4.30 -21.00
CA ASP A 195 -3.85 3.15 -21.89
C ASP A 195 -3.52 3.64 -23.31
N LYS A 196 -2.27 3.42 -23.73
CA LYS A 196 -1.81 3.65 -25.12
C LYS A 196 -2.27 2.55 -26.05
#